data_AF-A0A6M8N0T7-F1
#
_entry.id   AF-A0A6M8N0T7-F1
#
_cell.length_a   1.000
_cell.length_b   1.000
_cell.length_c   1.000
_cell.angle_alpha   90.00
_cell.angle_beta   90.00
_cell.angle_gamma   90.00
#
_symmetry.space_group_name_H-M   'P 1'
#
loop_
_entity.id
_entity.type
_entity.pdbx_description
1 polymer ?
#
loop_
_entity_poly.entity_id
_entity_poly.type
_entity_poly.pdbx_seq_one_letter_code
_entity_poly.pdbx_strand_id
1 'polypeptide(L)'
;MFVYKNNGSSLGENLNLNIINDATSSNRIIALINRNLQIAEDSYVDDITPEEIQAGTQAVKDYCFANKNENLYFEYLLAISQEDEKLNVLKEKKKHEIQTKRDEALESGLIYNEHTFQTREKDKLNINGAVTNLMLDMQSGTNSISEIIWIDINDEKVTFAPQDFLKFASSVAYHTQEITFKANILKERIEQAKSEQDLEAIVWEE
;
A
#
# COMPACT_ATOMS: atom_id res chain seq x y z
N MET A 1 -19.10 -11.31 -17.63
CA MET A 1 -19.13 -10.17 -18.58
C MET A 1 -19.18 -8.83 -17.85
N PHE A 2 -18.35 -7.88 -18.27
CA PHE A 2 -18.39 -6.49 -17.82
C PHE A 2 -19.35 -5.65 -18.64
N VAL A 3 -20.05 -4.73 -17.99
CA VAL A 3 -20.97 -3.79 -18.65
C VAL A 3 -20.88 -2.40 -18.04
N TYR A 4 -21.32 -1.38 -18.79
CA TYR A 4 -21.65 -0.09 -18.21
C TYR A 4 -23.04 -0.12 -17.56
N LYS A 5 -23.11 0.20 -16.27
CA LYS A 5 -24.36 0.28 -15.52
C LYS A 5 -25.33 1.32 -16.10
N ASN A 6 -24.80 2.42 -16.63
CA ASN A 6 -25.61 3.54 -17.11
C ASN A 6 -26.49 3.20 -18.30
N ASN A 7 -26.09 2.25 -19.16
CA ASN A 7 -26.80 1.95 -20.41
C ASN A 7 -26.76 0.47 -20.82
N GLY A 8 -26.21 -0.42 -20.00
CA GLY A 8 -26.10 -1.86 -20.27
C GLY A 8 -25.13 -2.23 -21.39
N SER A 9 -24.31 -1.31 -21.90
CA SER A 9 -23.36 -1.61 -22.99
C SER A 9 -22.32 -2.63 -22.54
N SER A 10 -22.17 -3.72 -23.31
CA SER A 10 -21.17 -4.75 -23.04
C SER A 10 -19.75 -4.23 -23.27
N LEU A 11 -18.87 -4.54 -22.33
CA LEU A 11 -17.44 -4.23 -22.36
C LEU A 11 -16.59 -5.49 -22.65
N GLY A 12 -17.25 -6.63 -22.85
CA GLY A 12 -16.61 -7.94 -23.01
C GLY A 12 -16.29 -8.63 -21.67
N GLU A 13 -15.46 -9.66 -21.74
CA GLU A 13 -15.12 -10.50 -20.57
C GLU A 13 -13.94 -9.99 -19.74
N ASN A 14 -13.12 -9.10 -20.30
CA ASN A 14 -11.88 -8.64 -19.65
C ASN A 14 -11.83 -7.10 -19.58
N LEU A 15 -11.41 -6.59 -18.43
CA LEU A 15 -11.05 -5.17 -18.28
C LEU A 15 -9.70 -4.88 -18.93
N ASN A 16 -9.55 -3.66 -19.41
CA ASN A 16 -8.29 -3.11 -19.87
C ASN A 16 -8.24 -1.61 -19.58
N LEU A 17 -7.05 -1.03 -19.74
CA LEU A 17 -6.79 0.39 -19.48
C LEU A 17 -7.75 1.34 -20.24
N ASN A 18 -8.05 1.06 -21.51
CA ASN A 18 -8.92 1.92 -22.32
C ASN A 18 -10.35 1.93 -21.78
N ILE A 19 -10.87 0.78 -21.33
CA ILE A 19 -12.21 0.67 -20.73
C ILE A 19 -12.29 1.52 -19.46
N ILE A 20 -11.29 1.41 -18.58
CA ILE A 20 -11.31 2.14 -17.30
C ILE A 20 -11.15 3.65 -17.53
N ASN A 21 -10.30 4.06 -18.48
CA ASN A 21 -10.16 5.47 -18.87
C ASN A 21 -11.45 6.05 -19.48
N ASP A 22 -12.11 5.31 -20.39
CA ASP A 22 -13.40 5.73 -20.94
C ASP A 22 -14.47 5.84 -19.84
N ALA A 23 -14.52 4.86 -18.94
CA ALA A 23 -15.44 4.87 -17.81
C ALA A 23 -15.21 6.10 -16.90
N THR A 24 -13.94 6.37 -16.58
CA THR A 24 -13.53 7.49 -15.73
C THR A 24 -13.88 8.84 -16.39
N SER A 25 -13.48 9.04 -17.64
CA SER A 25 -13.73 10.30 -18.36
C SER A 25 -15.20 10.55 -18.67
N SER A 26 -16.00 9.49 -18.78
CA SER A 26 -17.44 9.56 -19.04
C SER A 26 -18.31 9.43 -17.78
N ASN A 27 -17.72 9.35 -16.58
CA ASN A 27 -18.40 9.10 -15.30
C ASN A 27 -19.34 7.87 -15.36
N ARG A 28 -18.92 6.79 -16.02
CA ARG A 28 -19.69 5.55 -16.17
C ARG A 28 -19.27 4.53 -15.13
N ILE A 29 -20.27 3.85 -14.57
CA ILE A 29 -20.05 2.79 -13.58
C ILE A 29 -19.87 1.46 -14.31
N ILE A 30 -18.80 0.75 -14.00
CA ILE A 30 -18.52 -0.61 -14.47
C ILE A 30 -19.15 -1.60 -13.49
N ALA A 31 -19.93 -2.56 -14.01
CA ALA A 31 -20.49 -3.68 -13.27
C ALA A 31 -19.99 -5.02 -13.85
N LEU A 32 -19.84 -6.03 -12.99
CA LEU A 32 -19.50 -7.40 -13.38
C LEU A 32 -20.74 -8.29 -13.22
N ILE A 33 -21.22 -8.81 -14.35
CA ILE A 33 -22.40 -9.67 -14.42
C ILE A 33 -21.95 -11.13 -14.55
N ASN A 34 -22.32 -11.93 -13.56
CA ASN A 34 -22.02 -13.37 -13.44
C ASN A 34 -23.30 -14.22 -13.41
N ARG A 35 -24.33 -13.77 -14.12
CA ARG A 35 -25.60 -14.49 -14.30
C ARG A 35 -26.10 -14.32 -15.73
N ASN A 36 -27.06 -15.15 -16.13
CA ASN A 36 -27.75 -14.99 -17.40
C ASN A 36 -28.69 -13.78 -17.32
N LEU A 37 -28.58 -12.88 -18.29
CA LEU A 37 -29.47 -11.74 -18.41
C LEU A 37 -30.70 -12.09 -19.25
N GLN A 38 -31.85 -11.60 -18.83
CA GLN A 38 -33.12 -11.66 -19.56
C GLN A 38 -33.14 -10.55 -20.60
N ILE A 39 -33.48 -10.94 -21.83
CA ILE A 39 -33.63 -10.05 -22.98
C ILE A 39 -35.10 -10.10 -23.41
N ALA A 40 -35.73 -8.93 -23.50
CA ALA A 40 -37.02 -8.77 -24.15
C ALA A 40 -36.88 -7.71 -25.25
N GLU A 41 -37.40 -8.01 -26.44
CA GLU A 41 -37.40 -7.07 -27.59
C GLU A 41 -36.01 -6.43 -27.83
N ASP A 42 -34.97 -7.28 -27.86
CA ASP A 42 -33.56 -6.90 -28.07
C ASP A 42 -32.95 -5.95 -27.02
N SER A 43 -33.60 -5.79 -25.86
CA SER A 43 -33.13 -4.98 -24.73
C SER A 43 -33.01 -5.80 -23.45
N TYR A 44 -32.01 -5.49 -22.62
CA TYR A 44 -31.88 -6.07 -21.29
C TYR A 44 -33.01 -5.56 -20.38
N VAL A 45 -33.68 -6.49 -19.69
CA VAL A 45 -34.79 -6.18 -18.77
C VAL A 45 -34.35 -6.22 -17.31
N ASP A 46 -33.24 -6.90 -17.04
CA ASP A 46 -32.68 -7.03 -15.71
C ASP A 46 -32.03 -5.73 -15.24
N ASP A 47 -32.35 -5.32 -14.02
CA ASP A 47 -31.61 -4.29 -13.33
C ASP A 47 -30.23 -4.81 -12.89
N ILE A 48 -29.22 -3.95 -12.99
CA ILE A 48 -27.88 -4.23 -12.48
C ILE A 48 -27.88 -4.03 -10.96
N THR A 49 -27.46 -5.06 -10.23
CA THR A 49 -27.55 -5.07 -8.77
C THR A 49 -26.38 -4.34 -8.10
N PRO A 50 -26.54 -3.89 -6.83
CA PRO A 50 -25.44 -3.34 -6.06
C PRO A 50 -24.23 -4.28 -5.95
N GLU A 51 -24.46 -5.59 -5.84
CA GLU A 51 -23.40 -6.60 -5.77
C GLU A 51 -22.62 -6.69 -7.09
N GLU A 52 -23.30 -6.57 -8.24
CA GLU A 52 -22.66 -6.55 -9.56
C GLU A 52 -21.81 -5.28 -9.75
N ILE A 53 -22.27 -4.13 -9.23
CA ILE A 53 -21.51 -2.88 -9.20
C ILE A 53 -20.27 -3.01 -8.29
N GLN A 54 -20.45 -3.60 -7.10
CA GLN A 54 -19.35 -3.82 -6.16
C GLN A 54 -18.30 -4.76 -6.78
N ALA A 55 -18.74 -5.84 -7.44
CA ALA A 55 -17.86 -6.77 -8.13
C ALA A 55 -17.12 -6.09 -9.30
N GLY A 56 -17.80 -5.24 -10.07
CA GLY A 56 -17.17 -4.45 -11.13
C GLY A 56 -16.11 -3.48 -10.59
N THR A 57 -16.44 -2.77 -9.50
CA THR A 57 -15.52 -1.83 -8.82
C THR A 57 -14.30 -2.56 -8.24
N GLN A 58 -14.50 -3.74 -7.66
CA GLN A 58 -13.41 -4.59 -7.17
C GLN A 58 -12.51 -5.05 -8.31
N ALA A 59 -13.07 -5.45 -9.46
CA ALA A 59 -12.29 -5.85 -10.62
C ALA A 59 -11.46 -4.69 -11.19
N VAL A 60 -11.99 -3.45 -11.19
CA VAL A 60 -11.22 -2.25 -11.57
C VAL A 60 -10.06 -2.04 -10.60
N LYS A 61 -10.30 -2.17 -9.28
CA LYS A 61 -9.25 -2.09 -8.27
C LYS A 61 -8.14 -3.11 -8.52
N ASP A 62 -8.50 -4.38 -8.66
CA ASP A 62 -7.55 -5.47 -8.85
C ASP A 62 -6.73 -5.27 -10.13
N TYR A 63 -7.36 -4.85 -11.23
CA TYR A 63 -6.67 -4.50 -12.46
C TYR A 63 -5.66 -3.37 -12.26
N CYS A 64 -6.09 -2.25 -11.66
CA CYS A 64 -5.23 -1.09 -11.45
C CYS A 64 -4.01 -1.42 -10.57
N PHE A 65 -4.21 -2.14 -9.46
CA PHE A 65 -3.14 -2.54 -8.55
C PHE A 65 -2.18 -3.55 -9.19
N ALA A 66 -2.70 -4.55 -9.92
CA ALA A 66 -1.85 -5.51 -10.63
C ALA A 66 -0.96 -4.86 -11.71
N ASN A 67 -1.38 -3.71 -12.24
CA ASN A 67 -0.68 -2.97 -13.29
C ASN A 67 0.04 -1.71 -12.78
N LYS A 68 0.19 -1.53 -11.45
CA LYS A 68 0.84 -0.35 -10.83
C LYS A 68 0.24 1.00 -11.28
N ASN A 69 -1.07 1.02 -11.45
CA ASN A 69 -1.87 2.19 -11.85
C ASN A 69 -2.91 2.53 -10.78
N GLU A 70 -2.54 2.48 -9.50
CA GLU A 70 -3.44 2.71 -8.36
C GLU A 70 -4.10 4.09 -8.43
N ASN A 71 -3.40 5.10 -8.95
CA ASN A 71 -3.98 6.43 -9.13
C ASN A 71 -5.22 6.41 -10.05
N LEU A 72 -5.22 5.60 -11.11
CA LEU A 72 -6.37 5.45 -12.01
C LEU A 72 -7.59 4.88 -11.28
N TYR A 73 -7.39 3.97 -10.32
CA TYR A 73 -8.49 3.45 -9.51
C TYR A 73 -9.15 4.56 -8.66
N PHE A 74 -8.35 5.43 -8.03
CA PHE A 74 -8.90 6.54 -7.25
C PHE A 74 -9.58 7.59 -8.14
N GLU A 75 -9.03 7.87 -9.33
CA GLU A 75 -9.68 8.74 -10.32
C GLU A 75 -11.03 8.18 -10.77
N TYR A 76 -11.08 6.87 -11.06
CA TYR A 76 -12.33 6.18 -11.38
C TYR A 76 -13.34 6.29 -10.24
N LEU A 77 -12.94 6.02 -8.99
CA LEU A 77 -13.82 6.16 -7.83
C LEU A 77 -14.36 7.59 -7.70
N LEU A 78 -13.50 8.61 -7.82
CA LEU A 78 -13.93 10.01 -7.76
C LEU A 78 -14.94 10.37 -8.84
N ALA A 79 -14.77 9.84 -10.05
CA ALA A 79 -15.65 10.08 -11.19
C ALA A 79 -17.07 9.51 -10.97
N ILE A 80 -17.18 8.38 -10.27
CA ILE A 80 -18.46 7.70 -10.04
C ILE A 80 -19.10 8.02 -8.68
N SER A 81 -18.34 8.59 -7.74
CA SER A 81 -18.82 8.93 -6.39
C SER A 81 -19.78 10.11 -6.37
N GLN A 82 -20.73 10.05 -5.45
CA GLN A 82 -21.58 11.20 -5.13
C GLN A 82 -20.78 12.29 -4.42
N GLU A 83 -21.27 13.53 -4.45
CA GLU A 83 -20.55 14.69 -3.91
C GLU A 83 -20.18 14.54 -2.43
N ASP A 84 -21.08 13.95 -1.63
CA ASP A 84 -20.89 13.67 -0.21
C ASP A 84 -19.92 12.51 0.07
N GLU A 85 -19.60 11.68 -0.93
CA GLU A 85 -18.66 10.57 -0.83
C GLU A 85 -17.25 10.92 -1.33
N LYS A 86 -17.11 11.96 -2.18
CA LYS A 86 -15.82 12.34 -2.80
C LYS A 86 -14.72 12.57 -1.78
N LEU A 87 -15.02 13.24 -0.67
CA LEU A 87 -14.02 13.49 0.38
C LEU A 87 -13.49 12.17 0.97
N ASN A 88 -14.33 11.14 1.13
CA ASN A 88 -13.90 9.83 1.62
C ASN A 88 -12.98 9.14 0.61
N VAL A 89 -13.27 9.24 -0.69
CA VAL A 89 -12.38 8.73 -1.74
C VAL A 89 -11.02 9.43 -1.72
N LEU A 90 -11.01 10.76 -1.56
CA LEU A 90 -9.77 11.55 -1.43
C LEU A 90 -8.97 11.14 -0.17
N LYS A 91 -9.66 10.86 0.96
CA LYS A 91 -9.02 10.33 2.17
C LYS A 91 -8.36 8.98 1.92
N GLU A 92 -9.04 8.04 1.27
CA GLU A 92 -8.46 6.73 0.93
C GLU A 92 -7.26 6.86 -0.01
N LYS A 93 -7.35 7.74 -1.03
CA LYS A 93 -6.22 8.06 -1.91
C LYS A 93 -5.02 8.57 -1.11
N LYS A 94 -5.24 9.54 -0.21
CA LYS A 94 -4.18 10.13 0.61
C LYS A 94 -3.59 9.12 1.61
N LYS A 95 -4.41 8.24 2.21
CA LYS A 95 -3.92 7.14 3.06
C LYS A 95 -3.01 6.19 2.29
N HIS A 96 -3.39 5.86 1.06
CA HIS A 96 -2.57 5.02 0.18
C HIS A 96 -1.24 5.71 -0.16
N GLU A 97 -1.23 7.00 -0.47
CA GLU A 97 -0.01 7.78 -0.68
C GLU A 97 0.95 7.74 0.53
N ILE A 98 0.43 8.01 1.74
CA ILE A 98 1.22 7.94 2.99
C ILE A 98 1.72 6.52 3.25
N GLN A 99 0.90 5.51 2.93
CA GLN A 99 1.24 4.11 3.07
C GLN A 99 2.41 3.73 2.15
N THR A 100 2.37 4.15 0.87
CA THR A 100 3.46 3.95 -0.08
C THR A 100 4.73 4.67 0.38
N LYS A 101 4.64 5.92 0.83
CA LYS A 101 5.81 6.68 1.33
C LYS A 101 6.45 6.04 2.57
N ARG A 102 5.63 5.51 3.49
CA ARG A 102 6.11 4.74 4.63
C ARG A 102 6.89 3.51 4.18
N ASP A 103 6.35 2.76 3.21
CA ASP A 103 6.97 1.54 2.73
C ASP A 103 8.28 1.85 2.00
N GLU A 104 8.31 2.90 1.16
CA GLU A 104 9.54 3.44 0.54
C GLU A 104 10.60 3.79 1.60
N ALA A 105 10.22 4.48 2.67
CA ALA A 105 11.14 4.86 3.76
C ALA A 105 11.68 3.63 4.55
N LEU A 106 10.88 2.57 4.69
CA LEU A 106 11.34 1.31 5.29
C LEU A 106 12.25 0.52 4.34
N GLU A 107 12.03 0.64 3.04
CA GLU A 107 12.85 -0.01 2.00
C GLU A 107 14.18 0.71 1.77
N SER A 108 14.25 2.03 1.97
CA SER A 108 15.51 2.79 1.86
C SER A 108 16.55 2.40 2.92
N GLY A 109 16.12 1.76 4.00
CA GLY A 109 17.01 1.26 5.04
C GLY A 109 17.44 2.33 6.05
N LEU A 110 18.27 1.88 7.00
CA LEU A 110 18.84 2.72 8.06
C LEU A 110 20.30 3.04 7.74
N ILE A 111 20.65 4.32 7.71
CA ILE A 111 22.05 4.76 7.72
C ILE A 111 22.61 4.64 9.14
N TYR A 112 23.65 3.84 9.33
CA TYR A 112 24.34 3.62 10.59
C TYR A 112 25.84 3.49 10.35
N ASN A 113 26.64 4.35 11.00
CA ASN A 113 28.10 4.41 10.83
C ASN A 113 28.54 4.42 9.35
N GLU A 114 27.99 5.34 8.57
CA GLU A 114 28.30 5.52 7.13
C GLU A 114 27.84 4.38 6.20
N HIS A 115 27.28 3.29 6.73
CA HIS A 115 26.68 2.20 5.97
C HIS A 115 25.15 2.28 5.96
N THR A 116 24.51 1.78 4.90
CA THR A 116 23.04 1.71 4.81
C THR A 116 22.60 0.27 4.94
N PHE A 117 21.82 -0.05 5.98
CA PHE A 117 21.37 -1.40 6.26
C PHE A 117 19.89 -1.60 5.90
N GLN A 118 19.58 -2.73 5.28
CA GLN A 118 18.21 -3.07 4.90
C GLN A 118 17.35 -3.30 6.15
N THR A 119 16.14 -2.72 6.15
CA THR A 119 15.19 -2.82 7.27
C THR A 119 13.86 -3.48 6.88
N ARG A 120 13.87 -4.29 5.81
CA ARG A 120 12.70 -5.09 5.39
C ARG A 120 12.37 -6.11 6.47
N GLU A 121 11.16 -6.65 6.43
CA GLU A 121 10.68 -7.60 7.45
C GLU A 121 11.63 -8.79 7.65
N LYS A 122 12.13 -9.38 6.56
CA LYS A 122 13.07 -10.49 6.63
C LYS A 122 14.41 -10.10 7.25
N ASP A 123 14.92 -8.91 6.96
CA ASP A 123 16.17 -8.41 7.52
C ASP A 123 16.03 -8.17 9.03
N LYS A 124 14.91 -7.56 9.46
CA LYS A 124 14.58 -7.37 10.89
C LYS A 124 14.49 -8.70 11.64
N LEU A 125 13.88 -9.73 11.04
CA LEU A 125 13.83 -11.07 11.62
C LEU A 125 15.23 -11.67 11.80
N ASN A 126 16.10 -11.51 10.80
CA ASN A 126 17.48 -12.00 10.88
C ASN A 126 18.29 -11.24 11.95
N ILE A 127 18.15 -9.91 12.02
CA ILE A 127 18.79 -9.07 13.06
C ILE A 127 18.34 -9.51 14.45
N ASN A 128 17.03 -9.68 14.66
CA ASN A 128 16.49 -10.15 15.94
C ASN A 128 16.98 -11.56 16.30
N GLY A 129 17.13 -12.45 15.32
CA GLY A 129 17.73 -13.77 15.53
C GLY A 129 19.19 -13.68 15.97
N ALA A 130 19.99 -12.82 15.35
CA ALA A 130 21.38 -12.58 15.73
C ALA A 130 21.50 -11.97 17.13
N VAL A 131 20.65 -10.98 17.46
CA VAL A 131 20.56 -10.40 18.81
C VAL A 131 20.21 -11.46 19.85
N THR A 132 19.22 -12.31 19.56
CA THR A 132 18.79 -13.37 20.49
C THR A 132 19.92 -14.36 20.75
N ASN A 133 20.61 -14.81 19.70
CA ASN A 133 21.76 -15.70 19.83
C ASN A 133 22.90 -15.05 20.64
N LEU A 134 23.18 -13.78 20.37
CA LEU A 134 24.19 -13.01 21.10
C LEU A 134 23.85 -12.88 22.59
N MET A 135 22.59 -12.57 22.91
CA MET A 135 22.15 -12.46 24.30
C MET A 135 22.25 -13.80 25.04
N LEU A 136 21.95 -14.92 24.38
CA LEU A 136 22.09 -16.25 24.96
C LEU A 136 23.55 -16.58 25.28
N ASP A 137 24.49 -16.28 24.37
CA ASP A 137 25.92 -16.50 24.59
C ASP A 137 26.50 -15.60 25.71
N MET A 138 26.02 -14.36 25.82
CA MET A 138 26.38 -13.48 26.94
C MET A 138 25.85 -14.03 28.28
N GLN A 139 24.61 -14.52 28.29
CA GLN A 139 23.97 -15.06 29.50
C GLN A 139 24.57 -16.40 29.96
N SER A 140 25.07 -17.24 29.04
CA SER A 140 25.79 -18.47 29.40
C SER A 140 27.15 -18.21 30.04
N GLY A 141 27.66 -16.97 30.00
CA GLY A 141 28.96 -16.58 30.56
C GLY A 141 30.16 -17.02 29.73
N THR A 142 29.93 -17.74 28.62
CA THR A 142 30.97 -18.16 27.67
C THR A 142 31.52 -16.99 26.88
N ASN A 143 30.66 -16.03 26.49
CA ASN A 143 31.02 -14.89 25.64
C ASN A 143 31.85 -15.34 24.41
N SER A 144 31.42 -16.43 23.79
CA SER A 144 32.09 -17.05 22.65
C SER A 144 31.94 -16.26 21.35
N ILE A 145 30.92 -15.40 21.25
CA ILE A 145 30.72 -14.52 20.10
C ILE A 145 31.52 -13.23 20.33
N SER A 146 32.71 -13.16 19.73
CA SER A 146 33.59 -11.98 19.82
C SER A 146 33.31 -10.92 18.75
N GLU A 147 32.67 -11.30 17.65
CA GLU A 147 32.33 -10.40 16.55
C GLU A 147 31.07 -10.89 15.80
N ILE A 148 30.35 -9.95 15.19
CA ILE A 148 29.23 -10.24 14.29
C ILE A 148 29.51 -9.53 12.97
N ILE A 149 29.54 -10.28 11.87
CA ILE A 149 29.68 -9.72 10.53
C ILE A 149 28.28 -9.58 9.93
N TRP A 150 27.94 -8.36 9.52
CA TRP A 150 26.71 -8.05 8.81
C TRP A 150 27.02 -7.57 7.40
N ILE A 151 26.03 -7.64 6.51
CA ILE A 151 26.15 -7.17 5.13
C ILE A 151 25.20 -5.97 4.96
N ASP A 152 25.72 -4.86 4.44
CA ASP A 152 24.91 -3.67 4.16
C ASP A 152 24.18 -3.78 2.81
N ILE A 153 23.51 -2.71 2.36
CA ILE A 153 22.75 -2.70 1.10
C ILE A 153 23.65 -2.76 -0.15
N ASN A 154 24.93 -2.41 -0.02
CA ASN A 154 25.92 -2.39 -1.09
C ASN A 154 26.77 -3.67 -1.11
N ASP A 155 26.33 -4.72 -0.40
CA ASP A 155 27.05 -5.97 -0.21
C ASP A 155 28.39 -5.83 0.54
N GLU A 156 28.59 -4.72 1.28
CA GLU A 156 29.78 -4.52 2.09
C GLU A 156 29.67 -5.22 3.43
N LYS A 157 30.76 -5.88 3.84
CA LYS A 157 30.83 -6.58 5.13
C LYS A 157 31.25 -5.60 6.22
N VAL A 158 30.37 -5.43 7.20
CA VAL A 158 30.59 -4.59 8.37
C VAL A 158 30.74 -5.48 9.60
N THR A 159 31.86 -5.37 10.29
CA THR A 159 32.13 -6.13 11.51
C THR A 159 31.71 -5.31 12.73
N PHE A 160 30.86 -5.88 13.57
CA PHE A 160 30.41 -5.30 14.82
C PHE A 160 31.02 -6.03 16.01
N ALA A 161 31.48 -5.26 17.00
CA ALA A 161 31.63 -5.80 18.35
C ALA A 161 30.25 -6.13 18.94
N PRO A 162 30.13 -7.13 19.84
CA PRO A 162 28.86 -7.55 20.44
C PRO A 162 27.97 -6.42 20.94
N GLN A 163 28.54 -5.50 21.73
CA GLN A 163 27.78 -4.38 22.30
C GLN A 163 27.35 -3.36 21.24
N ASP A 164 28.14 -3.19 20.18
CA ASP A 164 27.81 -2.27 19.09
C ASP A 164 26.74 -2.87 18.17
N PHE A 165 26.73 -4.19 17.99
CA PHE A 165 25.63 -4.87 17.28
C PHE A 165 24.29 -4.71 18.01
N LEU A 166 24.28 -4.77 19.35
CA LEU A 166 23.06 -4.50 20.13
C LEU A 166 22.55 -3.06 19.94
N LYS A 167 23.46 -2.07 19.89
CA LYS A 167 23.09 -0.66 19.59
C LYS A 167 22.57 -0.50 18.17
N PHE A 168 23.21 -1.15 17.20
CA PHE A 168 22.77 -1.18 15.81
C PHE A 168 21.34 -1.76 15.70
N ALA A 169 21.10 -2.93 16.28
CA ALA A 169 19.77 -3.54 16.27
C ALA A 169 18.71 -2.68 16.97
N SER A 170 19.07 -2.03 18.08
CA SER A 170 18.19 -1.06 18.73
C SER A 170 17.87 0.12 17.82
N SER A 171 18.85 0.61 17.06
CA SER A 171 18.66 1.72 16.11
C SER A 171 17.72 1.33 14.97
N VAL A 172 17.83 0.09 14.46
CA VAL A 172 16.89 -0.48 13.48
C VAL A 172 15.46 -0.53 14.03
N ALA A 173 15.29 -0.94 15.29
CA ALA A 173 13.99 -0.95 15.94
C ALA A 173 13.40 0.47 16.08
N TYR A 174 14.19 1.43 16.56
CA TYR A 174 13.76 2.82 16.69
C TYR A 174 13.40 3.45 15.35
N HIS A 175 14.22 3.27 14.33
CA HIS A 175 13.95 3.77 12.98
C HIS A 175 12.64 3.23 12.41
N THR A 176 12.41 1.91 12.55
CA THR A 176 11.15 1.28 12.12
C THR A 176 9.95 1.87 12.86
N GLN A 177 10.08 2.08 14.17
CA GLN A 177 9.03 2.64 15.02
C GLN A 177 8.72 4.09 14.64
N GLU A 178 9.74 4.91 14.42
CA GLU A 178 9.61 6.32 14.03
C GLU A 178 8.83 6.45 12.71
N ILE A 179 9.25 5.70 11.68
CA ILE A 179 8.55 5.68 10.39
C ILE A 179 7.10 5.22 10.54
N THR A 180 6.85 4.19 11.35
CA THR A 180 5.51 3.66 11.60
C THR A 180 4.63 4.70 12.31
N PHE A 181 5.17 5.38 13.32
CA PHE A 181 4.45 6.40 14.08
C PHE A 181 4.16 7.64 13.24
N LYS A 182 5.12 8.08 12.43
CA LYS A 182 4.92 9.16 11.45
C LYS A 182 3.73 8.84 10.53
N ALA A 183 3.70 7.64 9.95
CA ALA A 183 2.58 7.22 9.11
C ALA A 183 1.24 7.21 9.85
N ASN A 184 1.21 6.73 11.10
CA ASN A 184 -0.01 6.68 11.90
C ASN A 184 -0.53 8.08 12.24
N ILE A 185 0.34 9.00 12.66
CA ILE A 185 -0.02 10.41 12.93
C ILE A 185 -0.61 11.06 11.67
N LEU A 186 0.00 10.84 10.51
CA LEU A 186 -0.50 11.39 9.25
C LEU A 186 -1.86 10.76 8.88
N LYS A 187 -2.05 9.46 9.08
CA LYS A 187 -3.34 8.78 8.87
C LYS A 187 -4.44 9.32 9.78
N GLU A 188 -4.14 9.57 11.06
CA GLU A 188 -5.09 10.19 11.99
C GLU A 188 -5.48 11.60 11.53
N ARG A 189 -4.52 12.40 11.05
CA ARG A 189 -4.80 13.72 10.46
C ARG A 189 -5.70 13.61 9.22
N ILE A 190 -5.49 12.60 8.38
CA ILE A 190 -6.33 12.36 7.19
C ILE A 190 -7.78 12.06 7.61
N GLU A 191 -7.98 11.25 8.64
CA GLU A 191 -9.34 10.96 9.14
C GLU A 191 -10.05 12.23 9.64
N GLN A 192 -9.30 13.12 10.29
CA GLN A 192 -9.83 14.38 10.85
C GLN A 192 -10.03 15.49 9.80
N ALA A 193 -9.43 15.37 8.62
CA ALA A 193 -9.55 16.35 7.54
C ALA A 193 -11.00 16.56 7.11
N LYS A 194 -11.37 17.81 6.81
CA LYS A 194 -12.75 18.20 6.47
C LYS A 194 -12.88 18.70 5.02
N SER A 195 -11.76 18.84 4.33
CA SER A 195 -11.71 19.37 2.97
C SER A 195 -10.55 18.76 2.19
N GLU A 196 -10.60 18.91 0.87
CA GLU A 196 -9.49 18.56 -0.02
C GLU A 196 -8.22 19.35 0.31
N GLN A 197 -8.35 20.65 0.63
CA GLN A 197 -7.22 21.50 1.03
C GLN A 197 -6.53 20.99 2.31
N ASP A 198 -7.31 20.51 3.29
CA ASP A 198 -6.73 19.89 4.50
C ASP A 198 -5.90 18.64 4.15
N LEU A 199 -6.36 17.85 3.17
CA LEU A 199 -5.67 16.65 2.72
C LEU A 199 -4.39 16.97 1.96
N GLU A 200 -4.40 18.00 1.11
CA GLU A 200 -3.22 18.47 0.38
C GLU A 200 -2.10 18.94 1.33
N ALA A 201 -2.47 19.53 2.46
CA ALA A 201 -1.52 19.95 3.50
C ALA A 201 -0.91 18.80 4.31
N ILE A 202 -1.39 17.57 4.15
CA ILE A 202 -0.84 16.38 4.81
C ILE A 202 0.18 15.75 3.88
N VAL A 203 1.46 15.97 4.20
CA VAL A 203 2.60 15.50 3.42
C VAL A 203 3.51 14.63 4.26
N TRP A 204 4.16 13.66 3.61
CA TRP A 204 5.29 12.95 4.19
C TRP A 204 6.52 13.85 4.07
N GLU A 205 6.88 14.54 5.14
CA GLU A 205 8.14 15.29 5.20
C GLU A 205 9.33 14.30 5.13
N GLU A 206 10.47 14.67 4.55
CA GLU A 206 11.68 13.83 4.59
C GLU A 206 12.37 13.96 5.96
#